data_AF-A0A6G2CYN8-F1
#
_entry.id   AF-A0A6G2CYN8-F1
#
_cell.length_a   1.000
_cell.length_b   1.000
_cell.length_c   1.000
_cell.angle_alpha   90.00
_cell.angle_beta   90.00
_cell.angle_gamma   90.00
#
_symmetry.space_group_name_H-M   'P 1'
#
loop_
_entity.id
_entity.type
_entity.pdbx_description
1 polymer ?
#
loop_
_entity_poly.entity_id
_entity_poly.type
_entity_poly.pdbx_seq_one_letter_code
_entity_poly.pdbx_strand_id
1 'polypeptide(L)'
;LKKYKELILQLVPREKIKIHSLKWCSGEFGTLVNHPQSVPEGIVASLDNDTFCHGSMAIINFYIDYMKEMDTSMELESLLCSVVMNKSKEGEYRIVQTSNFPDFSLYTGVTGIAYTFLRYIALNQNDKKIVIPSLLEI
;
A
#
# COMPACT_ATOMS: atom_id res chain seq x y z
N LEU A 1 0.24 -21.30 6.22
CA LEU A 1 -0.09 -21.61 4.81
C LEU A 1 -1.59 -21.75 4.52
N LYS A 2 -2.34 -22.61 5.22
CA LYS A 2 -3.80 -22.79 4.97
C LYS A 2 -4.63 -21.52 5.25
N LYS A 3 -4.35 -20.83 6.37
CA LYS A 3 -4.98 -19.54 6.78
C LYS A 3 -4.75 -18.40 5.77
N TYR A 4 -3.54 -18.29 5.21
CA TYR A 4 -3.22 -17.31 4.17
C TYR A 4 -3.95 -17.60 2.86
N LYS A 5 -4.08 -18.88 2.47
CA LYS A 5 -4.84 -19.28 1.28
C LYS A 5 -6.32 -18.89 1.39
N GLU A 6 -6.91 -19.04 2.57
CA GLU A 6 -8.30 -18.64 2.83
C GLU A 6 -8.47 -17.10 2.80
N LEU A 7 -7.52 -16.33 3.35
CA LEU A 7 -7.53 -14.86 3.26
C LEU A 7 -7.31 -14.35 1.82
N ILE A 8 -6.41 -15.02 1.06
CA ILE A 8 -6.12 -14.74 -0.36
C ILE A 8 -7.31 -15.09 -1.25
N LEU A 9 -8.03 -16.18 -0.95
CA LEU A 9 -9.26 -16.58 -1.66
C LEU A 9 -10.48 -15.75 -1.25
N GLN A 10 -10.44 -15.12 -0.08
CA GLN A 10 -11.39 -14.11 0.38
C GLN A 10 -10.97 -12.68 0.00
N LEU A 11 -9.97 -12.49 -0.87
CA LEU A 11 -9.74 -11.19 -1.50
C LEU A 11 -11.01 -10.83 -2.26
N VAL A 12 -11.85 -10.07 -1.55
CA VAL A 12 -13.14 -9.58 -1.97
C VAL A 12 -12.96 -9.01 -3.38
N PRO A 13 -13.81 -9.38 -4.36
CA PRO A 13 -13.87 -8.63 -5.61
C PRO A 13 -14.03 -7.16 -5.20
N ARG A 14 -12.99 -6.34 -5.41
CA ARG A 14 -12.99 -4.96 -4.87
C ARG A 14 -14.20 -4.24 -5.47
N GLU A 15 -15.29 -4.11 -4.70
CA GLU A 15 -16.45 -3.33 -5.09
C GLU A 15 -16.02 -1.87 -5.17
N LYS A 16 -16.58 -1.12 -6.14
CA LYS A 16 -16.35 0.33 -6.28
C LYS A 16 -16.99 1.07 -5.09
N ILE A 17 -16.37 1.01 -3.92
CA ILE A 17 -16.66 1.91 -2.81
C ILE A 17 -16.17 3.31 -3.24
N LYS A 18 -16.79 4.40 -2.79
CA LYS A 18 -16.39 5.76 -3.21
C LYS A 18 -14.95 6.08 -2.75
N ILE A 19 -13.96 5.80 -3.61
CA ILE A 19 -12.49 5.83 -3.40
C ILE A 19 -11.93 7.25 -3.20
N HIS A 20 -12.75 8.30 -3.29
CA HIS A 20 -12.25 9.68 -3.28
C HIS A 20 -11.68 10.13 -1.93
N SER A 21 -12.11 9.55 -0.80
CA SER A 21 -11.63 9.94 0.53
C SER A 21 -10.30 9.28 0.95
N LEU A 22 -9.88 8.18 0.31
CA LEU A 22 -8.69 7.41 0.74
C LEU A 22 -7.39 7.81 0.04
N LYS A 23 -7.29 9.05 -0.44
CA LYS A 23 -6.07 9.57 -1.07
C LYS A 23 -5.20 10.28 -0.05
N TRP A 24 -3.89 10.01 -0.07
CA TRP A 24 -2.95 10.77 0.75
C TRP A 24 -2.87 12.23 0.32
N CYS A 25 -2.79 12.50 -0.99
CA CYS A 25 -2.56 13.85 -1.49
C CYS A 25 -3.73 14.85 -1.33
N SER A 26 -4.96 14.37 -1.15
CA SER A 26 -6.15 15.25 -1.16
C SER A 26 -7.37 14.68 -0.44
N GLY A 27 -7.23 13.55 0.26
CA GLY A 27 -8.34 12.84 0.91
C GLY A 27 -8.22 12.85 2.43
N GLU A 28 -9.20 12.27 3.09
CA GLU A 28 -9.24 12.06 4.54
C GLU A 28 -8.06 11.24 5.04
N PHE A 29 -7.48 10.39 4.19
CA PHE A 29 -6.28 9.62 4.52
C PHE A 29 -5.07 10.50 4.84
N GLY A 30 -4.88 11.63 4.14
CA GLY A 30 -3.81 12.59 4.47
C GLY A 30 -3.97 13.18 5.88
N THR A 31 -5.22 13.45 6.30
CA THR A 31 -5.52 13.92 7.66
C THR A 31 -5.29 12.82 8.70
N LEU A 32 -5.65 11.57 8.38
CA LEU A 32 -5.42 10.41 9.25
C LEU A 32 -3.93 10.20 9.55
N VAL A 33 -3.07 10.34 8.54
CA VAL A 33 -1.61 10.20 8.68
C VAL A 33 -1.05 11.13 9.76
N ASN A 34 -1.60 12.34 9.89
CA ASN A 34 -1.17 13.33 10.88
C ASN A 34 -1.75 13.09 12.28
N HIS A 35 -2.87 12.37 12.38
CA HIS A 35 -3.59 12.10 13.63
C HIS A 35 -4.07 10.64 13.69
N PRO A 36 -3.14 9.68 13.81
CA PRO A 36 -3.48 8.26 13.84
C PRO A 36 -4.20 7.91 15.15
N GLN A 37 -5.53 7.81 15.13
CA GLN A 37 -6.32 7.35 16.28
C GLN A 37 -6.71 5.87 16.17
N SER A 38 -6.93 5.39 14.95
CA SER A 38 -7.22 4.00 14.61
C SER A 38 -7.08 3.81 13.10
N VAL A 39 -6.92 2.56 12.65
CA VAL A 39 -6.97 2.25 11.22
C VAL A 39 -8.44 2.14 10.81
N PRO A 40 -8.93 2.92 9.82
CA PRO A 40 -10.29 2.76 9.33
C PRO A 40 -10.57 1.33 8.84
N GLU A 41 -11.65 0.73 9.34
CA GLU A 41 -12.15 -0.54 8.82
C GLU A 41 -12.41 -0.42 7.31
N GLY A 42 -11.97 -1.41 6.52
CA GLY A 42 -12.20 -1.45 5.07
C GLY A 42 -11.11 -0.83 4.18
N ILE A 43 -10.06 -0.22 4.75
CA ILE A 43 -8.88 0.25 4.00
C ILE A 43 -8.25 -0.86 3.13
N VAL A 44 -8.28 -2.10 3.61
CA VAL A 44 -7.68 -3.27 2.95
C VAL A 44 -8.40 -3.64 1.63
N ALA A 45 -9.67 -3.25 1.49
CA ALA A 45 -10.56 -3.76 0.46
C ALA A 45 -10.62 -2.93 -0.84
N SER A 46 -10.09 -1.72 -0.91
CA SER A 46 -10.51 -0.81 -1.99
C SER A 46 -9.48 0.21 -2.44
N LEU A 47 -8.44 -0.24 -3.16
CA LEU A 47 -7.69 0.67 -4.02
C LEU A 47 -7.59 0.11 -5.44
N ASP A 48 -8.13 0.86 -6.38
CA ASP A 48 -8.03 0.61 -7.83
C ASP A 48 -6.71 1.12 -8.41
N ASN A 49 -5.80 1.56 -7.53
CA ASN A 49 -4.58 2.26 -7.88
C ASN A 49 -3.43 1.85 -6.93
N ASP A 50 -2.27 1.54 -7.49
CA ASP A 50 -1.08 1.08 -6.76
C ASP A 50 -0.07 2.19 -6.49
N THR A 51 -0.40 3.45 -6.73
CA THR A 51 0.53 4.57 -6.54
C THR A 51 0.74 4.94 -5.06
N PHE A 52 1.76 5.74 -4.79
CA PHE A 52 1.95 6.34 -3.46
C PHE A 52 0.98 7.50 -3.21
N CYS A 53 0.80 8.39 -4.19
CA CYS A 53 0.04 9.62 -4.04
C CYS A 53 -1.43 9.39 -3.60
N HIS A 54 -2.06 8.36 -4.15
CA HIS A 54 -3.50 8.12 -3.99
C HIS A 54 -3.87 6.64 -4.15
N GLY A 55 -2.97 5.75 -3.76
CA GLY A 55 -3.11 4.32 -3.97
C GLY A 55 -2.48 3.48 -2.87
N SER A 56 -2.28 2.19 -3.17
CA SER A 56 -1.96 1.16 -2.19
C SER A 56 -0.69 1.45 -1.40
N MET A 57 0.27 2.13 -2.02
CA MET A 57 1.58 2.36 -1.40
C MET A 57 1.51 3.36 -0.25
N ALA A 58 0.67 4.39 -0.31
CA ALA A 58 0.48 5.31 0.82
C ALA A 58 -0.05 4.57 2.06
N ILE A 59 -1.05 3.71 1.84
CA ILE A 59 -1.66 2.91 2.90
C ILE A 59 -0.65 1.92 3.49
N ILE A 60 0.09 1.23 2.64
CA ILE A 60 1.13 0.29 3.08
C ILE A 60 2.19 1.03 3.91
N ASN A 61 2.62 2.21 3.49
CA ASN A 61 3.59 3.00 4.27
C ASN A 61 3.04 3.42 5.64
N PHE A 62 1.75 3.74 5.72
CA PHE A 62 1.11 4.04 7.00
C PHE A 62 1.14 2.82 7.92
N TYR A 63 0.79 1.63 7.42
CA TYR A 63 0.94 0.42 8.22
C TYR A 63 2.38 0.14 8.64
N ILE A 64 3.37 0.38 7.77
CA ILE A 64 4.80 0.23 8.12
C ILE A 64 5.18 1.19 9.27
N ASP A 65 4.65 2.41 9.29
CA ASP A 65 4.92 3.40 10.33
C ASP A 65 4.30 3.00 11.68
N TYR A 66 3.09 2.45 11.66
CA TYR A 66 2.30 2.19 12.87
C TYR A 66 2.17 0.70 13.27
N MET A 67 2.83 -0.24 12.57
CA MET A 67 2.66 -1.68 12.80
C MET A 67 2.98 -2.14 14.23
N LYS A 68 3.90 -1.46 14.91
CA LYS A 68 4.29 -1.79 16.29
C LYS A 68 3.23 -1.42 17.32
N GLU A 69 2.36 -0.49 16.98
CA GLU A 69 1.38 0.10 17.88
C GLU A 69 -0.02 -0.50 17.69
N MET A 70 -0.30 -1.07 16.51
CA MET A 70 -1.67 -1.40 16.09
C MET A 70 -1.98 -2.89 15.87
N ASP A 71 -0.99 -3.80 16.02
CA ASP A 71 -1.14 -5.25 15.73
C ASP A 71 -1.70 -5.54 14.32
N THR A 72 -1.23 -4.79 13.32
CA THR A 72 -1.76 -4.78 11.94
C THR A 72 -0.90 -5.55 10.94
N SER A 73 -0.09 -6.50 11.40
CA SER A 73 0.85 -7.23 10.54
C SER A 73 0.14 -8.02 9.44
N MET A 74 -1.04 -8.57 9.76
CA MET A 74 -1.83 -9.37 8.81
C MET A 74 -2.43 -8.51 7.70
N GLU A 75 -2.94 -7.32 8.02
CA GLU A 75 -3.48 -6.34 7.08
C GLU A 75 -2.38 -5.83 6.13
N LEU A 76 -1.21 -5.52 6.68
CA LEU A 76 -0.03 -5.11 5.92
C LEU A 76 0.41 -6.19 4.93
N GLU A 77 0.58 -7.43 5.39
CA GLU A 77 0.96 -8.56 4.53
C GLU A 77 -0.10 -8.83 3.45
N SER A 78 -1.39 -8.71 3.78
CA SER A 78 -2.50 -8.89 2.83
C SER A 78 -2.45 -7.84 1.71
N LEU A 79 -2.20 -6.57 2.05
CA LEU A 79 -2.08 -5.48 1.07
C LEU A 79 -0.86 -5.67 0.15
N LEU A 80 0.30 -6.00 0.72
CA LEU A 80 1.51 -6.31 -0.05
C LEU A 80 1.26 -7.48 -1.03
N CYS A 81 0.64 -8.55 -0.54
CA CYS A 81 0.26 -9.69 -1.37
C CYS A 81 -0.69 -9.30 -2.50
N SER A 82 -1.71 -8.47 -2.21
CA SER A 82 -2.69 -8.04 -3.20
C SER A 82 -2.04 -7.32 -4.38
N VAL A 83 -1.10 -6.41 -4.12
CA VAL A 83 -0.37 -5.67 -5.16
C VAL A 83 0.43 -6.62 -6.06
N VAL A 84 1.17 -7.57 -5.48
CA VAL A 84 1.97 -8.55 -6.24
C VAL A 84 1.07 -9.47 -7.07
N MET A 85 -0.01 -9.98 -6.48
CA MET A 85 -0.91 -10.92 -7.14
C MET A 85 -1.70 -10.26 -8.27
N ASN A 86 -2.15 -9.01 -8.09
CA ASN A 86 -2.81 -8.26 -9.15
C ASN A 86 -1.85 -7.99 -10.31
N LYS A 87 -0.62 -7.56 -10.04
CA LYS A 87 0.44 -7.41 -11.06
C LYS A 87 0.71 -8.69 -11.84
N SER A 88 0.69 -9.83 -11.16
CA SER A 88 0.88 -11.15 -11.77
C SER A 88 -0.30 -11.52 -12.68
N LYS A 89 -1.53 -11.25 -12.23
CA LYS A 89 -2.77 -11.54 -12.97
C LYS A 89 -2.99 -10.63 -14.18
N GLU A 90 -2.71 -9.33 -14.03
CA GLU A 90 -3.02 -8.28 -15.01
C GLU A 90 -1.84 -8.00 -15.95
N GLY A 91 -0.63 -8.44 -15.61
CA GLY A 91 0.57 -8.20 -16.39
C GLY A 91 1.19 -6.82 -16.12
N GLU A 92 0.52 -5.91 -15.41
CA GLU A 92 0.99 -4.57 -15.07
C GLU A 92 0.49 -4.11 -13.69
N TYR A 93 1.16 -3.11 -13.11
CA TYR A 93 0.68 -2.46 -11.89
C TYR A 93 -0.44 -1.48 -12.25
N ARG A 94 -1.38 -1.25 -11.33
CA ARG A 94 -2.49 -0.32 -11.54
C ARG A 94 -2.04 1.11 -11.33
N ILE A 95 -1.32 1.63 -12.32
CA ILE A 95 -0.88 3.02 -12.39
C ILE A 95 -1.26 3.60 -13.75
N VAL A 96 -1.32 4.92 -13.86
CA VAL A 96 -1.64 5.58 -15.13
C VAL A 96 -0.40 5.57 -16.01
N GLN A 97 -0.30 4.58 -16.89
CA GLN A 97 0.82 4.43 -17.82
C GLN A 97 0.39 3.76 -19.13
N THR A 98 1.26 3.84 -20.13
CA THR A 98 1.17 3.02 -21.35
C THR A 98 2.56 2.51 -21.74
N SER A 99 2.65 1.56 -22.65
CA SER A 99 3.95 1.06 -23.15
C SER A 99 4.85 2.17 -23.74
N ASN A 100 4.25 3.23 -24.29
CA ASN A 100 4.97 4.37 -24.86
C ASN A 100 5.27 5.46 -23.82
N PHE A 101 4.55 5.46 -22.70
CA PHE A 101 4.66 6.45 -21.63
C PHE A 101 4.68 5.73 -20.27
N PRO A 102 5.78 5.02 -19.95
CA PRO A 102 5.96 4.42 -18.63
C PRO A 102 6.10 5.50 -17.56
N ASP A 103 5.42 5.32 -16.41
CA ASP A 103 5.57 6.23 -15.27
C ASP A 103 6.59 5.68 -14.27
N PHE A 104 7.77 6.30 -14.24
CA PHE A 104 8.86 6.01 -13.31
C PHE A 104 8.93 6.98 -12.12
N SER A 105 7.94 7.88 -11.97
CA SER A 105 7.93 8.84 -10.88
C SER A 105 7.78 8.16 -9.51
N LEU A 106 8.20 8.87 -8.46
CA LEU A 106 8.10 8.38 -7.09
C LEU A 106 6.63 8.31 -6.61
N TYR A 107 5.82 9.31 -6.93
CA TYR A 107 4.49 9.43 -6.33
C TYR A 107 3.39 8.75 -7.14
N THR A 108 3.51 8.65 -8.46
CA THR A 108 2.49 8.03 -9.33
C THR A 108 3.01 6.85 -10.14
N GLY A 109 4.32 6.60 -10.13
CA GLY A 109 4.97 5.59 -10.93
C GLY A 109 5.42 4.34 -10.19
N VAL A 110 6.10 3.45 -10.92
CA VAL A 110 6.63 2.18 -10.40
C VAL A 110 7.71 2.36 -9.32
N THR A 111 8.37 3.52 -9.28
CA THR A 111 9.42 3.81 -8.29
C THR A 111 8.82 3.92 -6.89
N GLY A 112 7.63 4.50 -6.72
CA GLY A 112 6.93 4.52 -5.42
C GLY A 112 6.54 3.14 -4.92
N ILE A 113 6.20 2.24 -5.85
CA ILE A 113 5.92 0.84 -5.55
C ILE A 113 7.20 0.17 -5.05
N ALA A 114 8.27 0.23 -5.84
CA ALA A 114 9.56 -0.35 -5.46
C ALA A 114 10.08 0.18 -4.12
N TYR A 115 9.99 1.51 -3.91
CA TYR A 115 10.37 2.16 -2.65
C TYR A 115 9.66 1.55 -1.45
N THR A 116 8.34 1.35 -1.57
CA THR A 116 7.51 0.81 -0.49
C THR A 116 7.87 -0.64 -0.16
N PHE A 117 8.10 -1.48 -1.17
CA PHE A 117 8.56 -2.86 -0.94
C PHE A 117 9.96 -2.90 -0.31
N LEU A 118 10.89 -2.06 -0.76
CA LEU A 118 12.22 -1.96 -0.17
C LEU A 118 12.14 -1.54 1.30
N ARG A 119 11.27 -0.58 1.61
CA ARG A 119 11.05 -0.13 2.98
C ARG A 119 10.52 -1.24 3.88
N TYR A 120 9.53 -2.01 3.41
CA TYR A 120 9.03 -3.19 4.12
C TYR A 120 10.13 -4.24 4.35
N ILE A 121 10.95 -4.52 3.33
CA ILE A 121 12.06 -5.48 3.42
C ILE A 121 13.10 -5.00 4.44
N ALA A 122 13.51 -3.73 4.37
CA ALA A 122 14.49 -3.15 5.28
C ALA A 122 14.02 -3.22 6.74
N LEU A 123 12.73 -2.99 7.01
CA LEU A 123 12.18 -3.11 8.37
C LEU A 123 12.23 -4.55 8.92
N ASN A 124 12.06 -5.55 8.05
CA ASN A 124 12.07 -6.96 8.43
C ASN A 124 13.47 -7.59 8.45
N GLN A 125 14.48 -6.91 7.92
CA GLN A 125 15.86 -7.33 8.07
C GLN A 125 16.37 -6.90 9.44
N ASN A 126 16.83 -7.87 10.26
CA ASN A 126 17.41 -7.62 11.59
C ASN A 126 18.69 -6.76 11.57
N ASP A 127 19.18 -6.40 10.39
CA ASP A 127 20.39 -5.61 10.21
C ASP A 127 20.05 -4.11 10.25
N LYS A 128 20.10 -3.53 11.45
CA LYS A 128 19.71 -2.13 11.77
C LYS A 128 20.46 -1.03 10.99
N LYS A 129 21.27 -1.37 9.99
CA LYS A 129 22.09 -0.43 9.22
C LYS A 129 21.33 0.29 8.12
N ILE A 130 20.23 -0.27 7.61
CA ILE A 130 19.47 0.32 6.51
C ILE A 130 18.13 0.82 7.04
N VAL A 131 17.96 2.15 7.07
CA VAL A 131 16.70 2.81 7.38
C VAL A 131 16.22 3.52 6.12
N ILE A 132 15.05 3.11 5.62
CA ILE A 132 14.38 3.79 4.52
C ILE A 132 13.27 4.66 5.13
N PRO A 133 13.35 5.99 5.01
CA PRO A 133 12.45 6.91 5.71
C PRO A 133 11.00 6.79 5.20
N SER A 134 10.04 7.24 6.02
CA SER A 134 8.66 7.38 5.54
C SER A 134 8.58 8.51 4.51
N LEU A 135 7.71 8.33 3.52
CA LEU A 135 7.34 9.39 2.57
C LEU A 135 6.02 10.09 2.98
N LEU A 136 5.41 9.67 4.09
CA LEU A 136 4.16 10.22 4.61
C LEU A 136 4.36 11.45 5.49
N GLU A 137 5.58 11.64 6.01
CA GLU A 137 5.97 12.82 6.76
C GLU A 137 6.09 14.04 5.82
N ILE A 138 5.37 15.12 6.14
CA ILE A 138 5.53 16.46 5.54
C ILE A 138 6.00 17.41 6.63
#